data_AF-A0A9D6RG06-F1
#
_entry.id   AF-A0A9D6RG06-F1
#
_cell.length_a   1.000
_cell.length_b   1.000
_cell.length_c   1.000
_cell.angle_alpha   90.00
_cell.angle_beta   90.00
_cell.angle_gamma   90.00
#
_symmetry.space_group_name_H-M   'P 1'
#
loop_
_entity.id
_entity.type
_entity.pdbx_description
1 polymer ?
#
loop_
_entity_poly.entity_id
_entity_poly.type
_entity_poly.pdbx_seq_one_letter_code
_entity_poly.pdbx_strand_id
1 'polypeptide(L)'
;MAHQSAFDMYRDFTPQLAAQAPLVSDMQLDFHTSCETLFLLAELSDAMKRGVRHYKLDGTPLTRLNTVVQALIFEGEIFFDDASSAAPAGH
;
A
#
# COMPACT_ATOMS: atom_id res chain seq x y z
N MET A 1 21.94 11.42 38.94
CA MET A 1 21.97 10.03 39.45
C MET A 1 20.86 9.24 38.78
N ALA A 2 21.13 7.97 38.54
CA ALA A 2 20.53 7.10 37.52
C ALA A 2 19.34 6.23 38.01
N HIS A 3 18.89 5.36 37.09
CA HIS A 3 17.96 4.21 37.18
C HIS A 3 16.47 4.56 36.99
N GLN A 4 15.80 4.27 35.87
CA GLN A 4 15.77 3.11 34.95
C GLN A 4 15.08 1.86 35.53
N SER A 5 13.98 1.53 34.85
CA SER A 5 13.43 0.20 34.53
C SER A 5 12.44 -0.52 35.45
N ALA A 6 11.26 -0.69 34.84
CA ALA A 6 10.66 -1.97 34.46
C ALA A 6 9.89 -2.74 35.53
N PHE A 7 8.60 -2.93 35.24
CA PHE A 7 7.85 -4.19 35.22
C PHE A 7 6.53 -3.85 34.49
N ASP A 8 6.42 -3.94 33.16
CA ASP A 8 6.38 -5.17 32.34
C ASP A 8 5.07 -5.94 32.51
N MET A 9 4.61 -6.51 31.39
CA MET A 9 3.59 -7.55 31.26
C MET A 9 2.12 -7.11 31.48
N TYR A 10 1.21 -7.18 30.50
CA TYR A 10 1.05 -8.23 29.50
C TYR A 10 -0.13 -7.93 28.55
N ARG A 11 -0.03 -8.42 27.30
CA ARG A 11 -1.10 -9.08 26.50
C ARG A 11 -2.25 -8.21 25.98
N ASP A 12 -2.64 -8.24 24.70
CA ASP A 12 -2.48 -9.26 23.68
C ASP A 12 -2.92 -8.70 22.30
N PHE A 13 -2.19 -9.11 21.23
CA PHE A 13 -2.64 -9.44 19.86
C PHE A 13 -3.43 -8.37 19.07
N THR A 14 -2.92 -7.81 17.96
CA THR A 14 -2.58 -8.52 16.71
C THR A 14 -1.61 -7.72 15.82
N PRO A 15 -0.58 -8.33 15.20
CA PRO A 15 0.15 -7.72 14.09
C PRO A 15 -0.58 -8.09 12.78
N GLN A 16 -1.69 -7.43 12.50
CA GLN A 16 -2.36 -7.53 11.20
C GLN A 16 -2.85 -6.16 10.81
N LEU A 17 -2.02 -5.45 10.06
CA LEU A 17 -2.49 -4.51 9.05
C LEU A 17 -1.29 -4.34 8.09
N ALA A 18 -0.97 -5.31 7.23
CA ALA A 18 -1.64 -5.39 5.93
C ALA A 18 -2.75 -4.35 5.87
N ALA A 19 -2.38 -3.09 5.62
CA ALA A 19 -3.33 -2.05 5.28
C ALA A 19 -4.00 -2.53 3.99
N GLN A 20 -5.02 -3.37 4.16
CA GLN A 20 -5.99 -3.64 3.13
C GLN A 20 -6.64 -2.29 2.92
N ALA A 21 -6.12 -1.56 1.94
CA ALA A 21 -6.87 -0.49 1.32
C ALA A 21 -8.27 -1.08 1.05
N PRO A 22 -9.35 -0.39 1.46
CA PRO A 22 -10.70 -0.93 1.41
C PRO A 22 -10.89 -1.63 0.08
N LEU A 23 -11.16 -2.94 0.14
CA LEU A 23 -11.34 -3.80 -1.03
C LEU A 23 -12.22 -3.06 -2.02
N VAL A 24 -11.60 -2.62 -3.11
CA VAL A 24 -12.26 -2.01 -4.28
C VAL A 24 -12.95 -3.13 -5.08
N SER A 25 -13.57 -4.08 -4.38
CA SER A 25 -14.16 -5.29 -4.95
C SER A 25 -15.41 -4.98 -5.77
N ASP A 26 -15.97 -3.77 -5.63
CA ASP A 26 -17.20 -3.32 -6.30
C ASP A 26 -17.06 -1.99 -7.08
N MET A 27 -15.84 -1.44 -7.27
CA MET A 27 -15.74 -0.33 -8.24
C MET A 27 -15.84 -0.90 -9.65
N GLN A 28 -17.00 -0.75 -10.25
CA GLN A 28 -17.05 -0.45 -11.67
C GLN A 28 -16.29 0.88 -11.84
N LEU A 29 -15.00 0.80 -12.18
CA LEU A 29 -14.15 1.95 -12.51
C LEU A 29 -14.74 2.62 -13.77
N ASP A 30 -15.72 3.47 -13.59
CA ASP A 30 -16.23 4.33 -14.65
C ASP A 30 -15.27 5.52 -14.77
N PHE A 31 -14.22 5.32 -15.57
CA PHE A 31 -13.14 6.29 -15.82
C PHE A 31 -13.63 7.64 -16.36
N HIS A 32 -14.89 7.72 -16.80
CA HIS A 32 -15.46 8.94 -17.35
C HIS A 32 -16.13 9.85 -16.30
N THR A 33 -16.49 9.36 -15.09
CA THR A 33 -17.37 10.16 -14.20
C THR A 33 -17.13 10.04 -12.68
N SER A 34 -16.39 9.05 -12.15
CA SER A 34 -16.26 8.93 -10.69
C SER A 34 -15.06 9.70 -10.14
N CYS A 35 -15.30 10.60 -9.17
CA CYS A 35 -14.25 11.35 -8.47
C CYS A 35 -13.27 10.40 -7.79
N GLU A 36 -13.74 9.25 -7.33
CA GLU A 36 -12.93 8.22 -6.71
C GLU A 36 -11.93 7.59 -7.68
N THR A 37 -12.31 7.38 -8.95
CA THR A 37 -11.39 6.88 -9.98
C THR A 37 -10.28 7.89 -10.25
N LEU A 38 -10.64 9.17 -10.39
CA LEU A 38 -9.66 10.24 -10.61
C LEU A 38 -8.71 10.40 -9.43
N PHE A 39 -9.23 10.31 -8.20
CA PHE A 39 -8.43 10.35 -6.98
C PHE A 39 -7.45 9.16 -6.93
N LEU A 40 -7.92 7.93 -7.17
CA LEU A 40 -7.07 6.75 -7.21
C LEU A 40 -5.94 6.89 -8.25
N LEU A 41 -6.26 7.37 -9.46
CA LEU A 41 -5.27 7.61 -10.50
C LEU A 41 -4.22 8.65 -10.09
N ALA A 42 -4.66 9.72 -9.41
CA ALA A 42 -3.76 10.76 -8.91
C ALA A 42 -2.82 10.21 -7.83
N GLU A 43 -3.34 9.48 -6.85
CA GLU A 43 -2.56 8.86 -5.77
C GLU A 43 -1.56 7.83 -6.30
N LEU A 44 -1.98 6.95 -7.22
CA LEU A 44 -1.09 5.99 -7.85
C LEU A 44 0.02 6.70 -8.66
N SER A 45 -0.32 7.75 -9.39
CA SER A 45 0.67 8.56 -10.11
C SER A 45 1.68 9.20 -9.16
N ASP A 46 1.23 9.73 -8.02
CA ASP A 46 2.09 10.33 -7.01
C ASP A 46 3.00 9.30 -6.33
N ALA A 47 2.45 8.16 -5.92
CA ALA A 47 3.21 7.06 -5.34
C ALA A 47 4.33 6.58 -6.26
N MET A 48 4.05 6.42 -7.56
CA MET A 48 5.07 6.07 -8.54
C MET A 48 6.17 7.13 -8.67
N LYS A 49 5.83 8.43 -8.60
CA LYS A 49 6.83 9.52 -8.61
C LYS A 49 7.69 9.52 -7.35
N ARG A 50 7.14 9.10 -6.21
CA ARG A 50 7.86 8.88 -4.95
C ARG A 50 8.73 7.61 -4.97
N GLY A 51 8.68 6.82 -6.03
CA GLY A 51 9.49 5.61 -6.18
C GLY A 51 8.87 4.35 -5.59
N VAL A 52 7.57 4.38 -5.24
CA VAL A 52 6.85 3.19 -4.80
C VAL A 52 6.80 2.19 -5.95
N ARG A 53 7.33 1.00 -5.71
CA ARG A 53 7.36 -0.09 -6.69
C ARG A 53 6.08 -0.88 -6.59
N HIS A 54 5.47 -1.21 -7.72
CA HIS A 54 4.22 -1.95 -7.80
C HIS A 54 4.44 -3.28 -8.50
N TYR A 55 3.68 -4.30 -8.10
CA TYR A 55 3.82 -5.66 -8.62
C TYR A 55 2.45 -6.31 -8.78
N LYS A 56 2.34 -7.18 -9.78
CA LYS A 56 1.25 -8.16 -9.86
C LYS A 56 1.33 -9.16 -8.72
N LEU A 57 0.28 -9.97 -8.56
CA LEU A 57 0.26 -11.06 -7.58
C LEU A 57 1.31 -12.14 -7.83
N ASP A 58 1.72 -12.32 -9.09
CA ASP A 58 2.79 -13.23 -9.49
C ASP A 58 4.21 -12.65 -9.27
N GLY A 59 4.31 -11.42 -8.75
CA GLY A 59 5.56 -10.71 -8.51
C GLY A 59 6.12 -9.97 -9.73
N THR A 60 5.42 -9.96 -10.87
CA THR A 60 5.86 -9.20 -12.06
C THR A 60 5.82 -7.69 -11.77
N PRO A 61 6.91 -6.94 -12.03
CA PRO A 61 6.96 -5.51 -11.77
C PRO A 61 6.06 -4.70 -12.73
N LEU A 62 5.32 -3.76 -12.17
CA LEU A 62 4.43 -2.82 -12.85
C LEU A 62 5.06 -1.44 -12.86
N THR A 63 5.66 -1.05 -14.00
CA THR A 63 6.48 0.16 -14.12
C THR A 63 5.74 1.36 -14.72
N ARG A 64 4.51 1.17 -15.19
CA ARG A 64 3.68 2.22 -15.80
C ARG A 64 2.32 2.29 -15.12
N LEU A 65 1.81 3.49 -14.92
CA LEU A 65 0.48 3.71 -14.31
C LEU A 65 -0.61 2.91 -15.03
N ASN A 66 -0.62 2.91 -16.37
CA ASN A 66 -1.59 2.14 -17.15
C ASN A 66 -1.53 0.64 -16.85
N THR A 67 -0.35 0.07 -16.65
CA THR A 67 -0.20 -1.35 -16.33
C THR A 67 -0.62 -1.66 -14.89
N VAL A 68 -0.45 -0.71 -13.97
CA VAL A 68 -0.94 -0.80 -12.58
C VAL A 68 -2.48 -0.81 -12.56
N VAL A 69 -3.09 0.14 -13.27
CA VAL A 69 -4.55 0.24 -13.37
C VAL A 69 -5.15 -0.98 -14.04
N GLN A 70 -4.54 -1.48 -15.13
CA GLN A 70 -4.97 -2.72 -15.76
C GLN A 70 -4.92 -3.91 -14.80
N ALA A 71 -3.85 -4.06 -14.01
CA ALA A 71 -3.76 -5.11 -13.01
C ALA A 71 -4.88 -4.97 -11.97
N LEU A 72 -5.17 -3.77 -11.47
CA LEU A 72 -6.29 -3.55 -10.55
C LEU A 72 -7.65 -3.90 -11.17
N ILE A 73 -7.89 -3.58 -12.45
CA ILE A 73 -9.16 -3.91 -13.13
C ILE A 73 -9.34 -5.42 -13.27
N PHE A 74 -8.30 -6.15 -13.66
CA PHE A 74 -8.41 -7.56 -14.03
C PHE A 74 -8.10 -8.53 -12.89
N GLU A 75 -7.17 -8.18 -12.01
CA GLU A 75 -6.71 -9.00 -10.88
C GLU A 75 -7.35 -8.55 -9.56
N GLY A 76 -7.90 -7.33 -9.49
CA GLY A 76 -8.55 -6.77 -8.31
C GLY A 76 -7.58 -6.21 -7.26
N GLU A 77 -6.33 -6.66 -7.27
CA GLU A 77 -5.31 -6.29 -6.28
C GLU A 77 -3.90 -6.28 -6.88
N ILE A 78 -2.99 -5.57 -6.21
CA ILE A 78 -1.56 -5.46 -6.54
C ILE A 78 -0.76 -5.37 -5.24
N PHE A 79 0.52 -5.73 -5.30
CA PHE A 79 1.47 -5.44 -4.22
C PHE A 79 2.21 -4.13 -4.47
N PHE A 80 2.65 -3.48 -3.39
CA PHE A 80 3.49 -2.30 -3.45
C PHE A 80 4.61 -2.35 -2.40
N ASP A 81 5.76 -1.77 -2.73
CA ASP A 81 6.95 -1.67 -1.89
C ASP A 81 7.45 -0.21 -1.89
N ASP A 82 7.38 0.42 -0.73
CA ASP A 82 7.88 1.77 -0.49
C ASP A 82 9.26 1.71 0.18
N ALA A 83 10.30 1.88 -0.63
CA ALA A 83 11.69 1.88 -0.17
C ALA A 83 12.02 3.05 0.78
N SER A 84 11.15 4.07 0.89
CA SER A 84 11.28 5.14 1.89
C SER A 84 10.85 4.69 3.30
N SER A 85 10.22 3.52 3.45
CA SER A 85 9.85 2.93 4.73
C SER A 85 11.03 2.19 5.38
N ALA A 86 12.21 2.81 5.39
CA ALA A 86 13.28 2.39 6.28
C ALA A 86 12.92 2.86 7.70
N ALA A 87 12.19 2.01 8.43
CA ALA A 87 12.07 2.19 9.88
C ALA A 87 13.49 2.32 10.47
N PRO A 88 13.76 3.31 11.33
CA PRO A 88 15.08 3.43 11.93
C PRO A 88 15.37 2.12 12.67
N ALA A 89 16.49 1.48 12.33
CA ALA A 89 17.02 0.36 13.09
C ALA A 89 17.38 0.89 14.49
N GLY A 90 16.42 0.85 15.40
CA GLY A 90 16.60 1.20 16.80
C GLY A 90 17.54 0.20 17.44
N HIS A 91 18.72 0.69 17.82
CA HIS A 91 19.72 0.00 18.63
C HIS A 91 19.24 -0.29 20.04
#